data_AF-A0A1G3Q8I2-F1
#
_entry.id   AF-A0A1G3Q8I2-F1
#
_cell.length_a   1.000
_cell.length_b   1.000
_cell.length_c   1.000
_cell.angle_alpha   90.00
_cell.angle_beta   90.00
_cell.angle_gamma   90.00
#
_symmetry.space_group_name_H-M   'P 1'
#
loop_
_entity.id
_entity.type
_entity.pdbx_description
1 polymer ?
#
loop_
_entity_poly.entity_id
_entity_poly.type
_entity_poly.pdbx_seq_one_letter_code
_entity_poly.pdbx_strand_id
1 'polypeptide(L)'
;MGNLKGMLDFLRNTQTQLATIQEKLGTIQTYFNDNFNNVNEIRRAELGFLQDSFFKDTGQFPDEIPARYKKKLKEEETAFEKNLRNLEQKRADLEKQLIAADNERLTYFKRLKDRNTELDRREENLKARVAALEGEIGSYNKTIDELDTGLGFITNLFRMRKIQKQKEVLLDKRSTLAMEIDSIRTQWEEVTKKYRGEEREIMEKWNRAQTELSIATEKIDNLKVNRADIIKRAAFVSALGELKGNEIFIAQSSAAAQPTSCPRCKSDNSANRFFCYYCGARFKQDRPDVLGSLGEVGELNSVHANLMKGITGSVSILALIKGISTGVAEFTKSVESVKSSEDRYPLPKLAINVPDFTRKMAEKITELNPKIDVKFFNLHPLEFSTSFAEYTDKVFTDANIEKFFTGMGDELNRTTKEQWK
;
A
#
# COMPACT_ATOMS: atom_id res chain seq x y z
N MET A 1 30.77 20.01 16.10
CA MET A 1 30.31 18.61 16.28
C MET A 1 30.98 18.05 17.54
N GLY A 2 30.44 17.00 18.16
CA GLY A 2 30.98 16.45 19.42
C GLY A 2 29.96 16.31 20.56
N ASN A 3 28.68 16.56 20.31
CA ASN A 3 27.59 16.32 21.26
C ASN A 3 26.28 16.03 20.52
N LEU A 4 25.25 15.59 21.24
CA LEU A 4 23.95 15.21 20.66
C LEU A 4 23.31 16.35 19.87
N LYS A 5 23.44 17.62 20.33
CA LYS A 5 22.93 18.77 19.60
C LYS A 5 23.58 18.89 18.22
N GLY A 6 24.90 18.75 18.14
CA GLY A 6 25.62 18.80 16.86
C GLY A 6 25.24 17.65 15.91
N MET A 7 24.92 16.47 16.43
CA MET A 7 24.42 15.35 15.63
C MET A 7 22.99 15.60 15.12
N LEU A 8 22.12 16.18 15.96
CA LEU A 8 20.78 16.60 15.55
C LEU A 8 20.83 17.68 14.47
N ASP A 9 21.69 18.68 14.63
CA ASP A 9 21.88 19.75 13.64
C ASP A 9 22.36 19.16 12.29
N PHE A 10 23.29 18.19 12.33
CA PHE A 10 23.74 17.45 11.16
C PHE A 10 22.60 16.68 10.46
N LEU A 11 21.80 15.93 11.21
CA LEU A 11 20.70 15.14 10.66
C LEU A 11 19.60 16.03 10.08
N ARG A 12 19.23 17.11 10.76
CA ARG A 12 18.23 18.08 10.28
C ARG A 12 18.69 18.81 9.03
N ASN A 13 19.97 19.19 8.94
CA ASN A 13 20.53 19.74 7.71
C ASN A 13 20.47 18.72 6.56
N THR A 14 20.85 17.47 6.81
CA THR A 14 20.77 16.39 5.81
C THR A 14 19.33 16.17 5.35
N GLN A 15 18.37 16.16 6.29
CA GLN A 15 16.94 16.06 5.99
C GLN A 15 16.45 17.23 5.12
N THR A 16 16.90 18.45 5.40
CA THR A 16 16.56 19.65 4.61
C THR A 16 17.09 19.54 3.17
N GLN A 17 18.32 19.06 2.98
CA GLN A 17 18.87 18.83 1.64
C GLN A 17 18.10 17.74 0.89
N LEU A 18 17.76 16.63 1.55
CA LEU A 18 16.96 15.55 0.96
C LEU A 18 15.55 16.03 0.58
N ALA A 19 14.90 16.84 1.42
CA ALA A 19 13.60 17.41 1.13
C ALA A 19 13.65 18.33 -0.11
N THR A 20 14.68 19.18 -0.20
CA THR A 20 14.89 20.05 -1.37
C THR A 20 15.09 19.23 -2.65
N ILE A 21 15.88 18.16 -2.58
CA ILE A 21 16.10 17.24 -3.70
C ILE A 21 14.78 16.57 -4.10
N GLN A 22 14.00 16.07 -3.14
CA GLN A 22 12.70 15.44 -3.41
C GLN A 22 11.72 16.39 -4.08
N GLU A 23 11.67 17.65 -3.65
CA GLU A 23 10.83 18.67 -4.27
C GLU A 23 11.20 18.85 -5.74
N LYS A 24 12.49 19.06 -6.04
CA LYS A 24 12.98 19.20 -7.42
C LYS A 24 12.71 17.96 -8.28
N LEU A 25 12.95 16.76 -7.74
CA LEU A 25 12.65 15.51 -8.43
C LEU A 25 11.14 15.34 -8.68
N GLY A 26 10.30 15.75 -7.73
CA GLY A 26 8.85 15.78 -7.89
C GLY A 26 8.41 16.71 -9.02
N THR A 27 8.98 17.91 -9.08
CA THR A 27 8.75 18.88 -10.16
C THR A 27 9.14 18.31 -11.53
N ILE A 28 10.31 17.66 -11.64
CA ILE A 28 10.75 16.98 -12.85
C ILE A 28 9.81 15.82 -13.23
N GLN A 29 9.39 15.02 -12.24
CA GLN A 29 8.48 13.90 -12.47
C GLN A 29 7.12 14.36 -13.02
N THR A 30 6.57 15.47 -12.51
CA THR A 30 5.34 16.07 -13.06
C THR A 30 5.54 16.45 -14.53
N TYR A 31 6.63 17.14 -14.85
CA TYR A 31 6.96 17.51 -16.23
C TYR A 31 7.08 16.28 -17.16
N PHE A 32 7.75 15.21 -16.71
CA PHE A 32 7.85 13.97 -17.49
C PHE A 32 6.51 13.28 -17.67
N ASN A 33 5.68 13.22 -16.63
CA ASN A 33 4.34 12.64 -16.70
C ASN A 33 3.45 13.40 -17.68
N ASP A 34 3.49 14.73 -17.68
CA ASP A 34 2.71 15.55 -18.61
C ASP A 34 3.10 15.28 -20.06
N ASN A 35 4.40 15.21 -20.36
CA ASN A 35 4.90 14.86 -21.70
C ASN A 35 4.50 13.43 -22.10
N PHE A 36 4.61 12.47 -21.19
CA PHE A 36 4.24 11.07 -21.45
C PHE A 36 2.73 10.91 -21.67
N ASN A 37 1.89 11.61 -20.90
CA ASN A 37 0.44 11.61 -21.10
C ASN A 37 0.08 12.20 -22.46
N ASN A 38 0.71 13.30 -22.86
CA ASN A 38 0.54 13.88 -24.20
C ASN A 38 0.91 12.88 -25.32
N VAL A 39 2.03 12.15 -25.18
CA VAL A 39 2.41 11.09 -26.14
C VAL A 39 1.39 9.96 -26.17
N ASN A 40 0.86 9.54 -25.01
CA ASN A 40 -0.13 8.49 -24.93
C ASN A 40 -1.45 8.86 -25.61
N GLU A 41 -1.90 10.11 -25.44
CA GLU A 41 -3.12 10.61 -26.08
C GLU A 41 -2.99 10.59 -27.60
N ILE A 42 -1.91 11.16 -28.12
CA ILE A 42 -1.61 11.18 -29.56
C ILE A 42 -1.50 9.74 -30.09
N ARG A 43 -0.70 8.90 -29.43
CA ARG A 43 -0.49 7.50 -29.84
C ARG A 43 -1.79 6.72 -29.83
N ARG A 44 -2.68 6.94 -28.85
CA ARG A 44 -3.99 6.29 -28.79
C ARG A 44 -4.88 6.74 -29.95
N ALA A 45 -4.88 8.02 -30.30
CA ALA A 45 -5.65 8.54 -31.43
C ALA A 45 -5.17 7.94 -32.75
N GLU A 46 -3.86 7.93 -33.00
CA GLU A 46 -3.28 7.36 -34.23
C GLU A 46 -3.52 5.85 -34.34
N LEU A 47 -3.33 5.10 -33.25
CA LEU A 47 -3.64 3.67 -33.23
C LEU A 47 -5.12 3.40 -33.46
N GLY A 48 -6.01 4.22 -32.90
CA GLY A 48 -7.46 4.12 -33.13
C GLY A 48 -7.81 4.31 -34.60
N PHE A 49 -7.33 5.39 -35.22
CA PHE A 49 -7.52 5.66 -36.65
C PHE A 49 -7.01 4.52 -37.54
N LEU A 50 -5.78 4.05 -37.30
CA LEU A 50 -5.20 2.96 -38.07
C LEU A 50 -5.95 1.65 -37.88
N GLN A 51 -6.42 1.37 -36.67
CA GLN A 51 -7.15 0.15 -36.37
C GLN A 51 -8.52 0.13 -37.06
N ASP A 52 -9.25 1.24 -37.00
CA ASP A 52 -10.55 1.38 -37.67
C ASP A 52 -10.37 1.30 -39.20
N SER A 53 -9.33 1.92 -39.74
CA SER A 53 -9.00 1.85 -41.17
C SER A 53 -8.63 0.43 -41.61
N PHE A 54 -7.79 -0.27 -40.82
CA PHE A 54 -7.33 -1.63 -41.14
C PHE A 54 -8.47 -2.63 -41.16
N PHE A 55 -9.38 -2.57 -40.19
CA PHE A 55 -10.52 -3.50 -40.14
C PHE A 55 -11.64 -3.15 -41.11
N LYS A 56 -11.66 -1.92 -41.66
CA LYS A 56 -12.57 -1.52 -42.73
C LYS A 56 -12.07 -1.95 -44.10
N ASP A 57 -10.80 -1.69 -44.41
CA ASP A 57 -10.18 -1.97 -45.70
C ASP A 57 -8.68 -2.20 -45.56
N THR A 58 -8.27 -3.47 -45.55
CA THR A 58 -6.86 -3.85 -45.45
C THR A 58 -6.05 -3.47 -46.69
N GLY A 59 -6.70 -3.22 -47.84
CA GLY A 59 -6.02 -2.89 -49.09
C GLY A 59 -5.35 -1.52 -49.10
N GLN A 60 -5.67 -0.67 -48.12
CA GLN A 60 -5.04 0.64 -47.93
C GLN A 60 -3.69 0.57 -47.21
N PHE A 61 -3.33 -0.62 -46.71
CA PHE A 61 -2.10 -0.86 -45.97
C PHE A 61 -1.06 -1.56 -46.85
N PRO A 62 0.24 -1.27 -46.66
CA PRO A 62 1.31 -2.07 -47.25
C PRO A 62 1.20 -3.55 -46.85
N ASP A 63 1.52 -4.47 -47.77
CA ASP A 63 1.39 -5.93 -47.58
C ASP A 63 2.11 -6.45 -46.33
N GLU A 64 3.16 -5.76 -45.88
CA GLU A 64 3.90 -6.07 -44.66
C GLU A 64 3.04 -5.96 -43.40
N ILE A 65 2.07 -5.04 -43.35
CA ILE A 65 1.22 -4.83 -42.17
C ILE A 65 0.22 -5.98 -41.97
N PRO A 66 -0.59 -6.40 -42.96
CA PRO A 66 -1.40 -7.61 -42.86
C PRO A 66 -0.58 -8.86 -42.53
N ALA A 67 0.62 -9.00 -43.11
CA ALA A 67 1.51 -10.12 -42.83
C ALA A 67 1.95 -10.15 -41.35
N ARG A 68 2.38 -9.00 -40.80
CA ARG A 68 2.72 -8.86 -39.37
C ARG A 68 1.52 -9.11 -38.48
N TYR A 69 0.37 -8.54 -38.81
CA TYR A 69 -0.87 -8.75 -38.07
C TYR A 69 -1.22 -10.24 -37.98
N LYS A 70 -1.16 -10.99 -39.10
CA LYS A 70 -1.45 -12.43 -39.11
C LYS A 70 -0.50 -13.23 -38.23
N LYS A 71 0.79 -12.84 -38.17
CA LYS A 71 1.76 -13.44 -37.24
C LYS A 71 1.39 -13.12 -35.79
N LYS A 72 1.15 -11.84 -35.48
CA LYS A 72 0.78 -11.38 -34.13
C LYS A 72 -0.54 -11.94 -33.64
N LEU A 73 -1.50 -12.19 -34.53
CA LEU A 73 -2.77 -12.78 -34.16
C LEU A 73 -2.60 -14.12 -33.44
N LYS A 74 -1.72 -15.00 -33.95
CA LYS A 74 -1.44 -16.30 -33.31
C LYS A 74 -0.71 -16.15 -31.98
N GLU A 75 0.21 -15.19 -31.89
CA GLU A 75 0.95 -14.89 -30.65
C GLU A 75 -0.02 -14.39 -29.57
N GLU A 76 -0.89 -13.43 -29.91
CA GLU A 76 -1.88 -12.86 -29.00
C GLU A 76 -2.98 -13.87 -28.62
N GLU A 77 -3.42 -14.73 -29.53
CA GLU A 77 -4.32 -15.85 -29.19
C GLU A 77 -3.72 -16.74 -28.11
N THR A 78 -2.46 -17.14 -28.29
CA THR A 78 -1.76 -18.00 -27.33
C THR A 78 -1.57 -17.30 -25.99
N ALA A 79 -1.16 -16.03 -26.01
CA ALA A 79 -0.96 -15.23 -24.80
C ALA A 79 -2.29 -15.00 -24.06
N PHE A 80 -3.37 -14.69 -24.78
CA PHE A 80 -4.71 -14.50 -24.23
C PHE A 80 -5.21 -15.77 -23.56
N GLU A 81 -5.12 -16.93 -24.22
CA GLU A 81 -5.54 -18.21 -23.64
C GLU A 81 -4.76 -18.56 -22.36
N LYS A 82 -3.44 -18.34 -22.37
CA LYS A 82 -2.61 -18.55 -21.18
C LYS A 82 -3.06 -17.64 -20.03
N ASN A 83 -3.29 -16.36 -20.31
CA ASN A 83 -3.73 -15.39 -19.30
C ASN A 83 -5.14 -15.70 -18.77
N LEU A 84 -6.06 -16.11 -19.64
CA LEU A 84 -7.41 -16.52 -19.26
C LEU A 84 -7.37 -17.74 -18.33
N ARG A 85 -6.59 -18.78 -18.67
CA ARG A 85 -6.43 -19.96 -17.81
C ARG A 85 -5.85 -19.61 -16.44
N ASN A 86 -4.85 -18.72 -16.39
CA ASN A 86 -4.30 -18.26 -15.11
C ASN A 86 -5.35 -17.53 -14.26
N LEU A 87 -6.21 -16.72 -14.88
CA LEU A 87 -7.32 -16.05 -14.19
C LEU A 87 -8.38 -17.06 -13.72
N GLU A 88 -8.72 -18.05 -14.54
CA GLU A 88 -9.66 -19.12 -14.17
C GLU A 88 -9.14 -19.96 -13.00
N GLN A 89 -7.84 -20.27 -12.99
CA GLN A 89 -7.19 -20.94 -11.86
C GLN A 89 -7.27 -20.07 -10.60
N LYS A 90 -6.96 -18.77 -10.71
CA LYS A 90 -7.10 -17.84 -9.58
C LYS A 90 -8.55 -17.77 -9.08
N ARG A 91 -9.55 -17.76 -9.95
CA ARG A 91 -10.97 -17.81 -9.58
C ARG A 91 -11.30 -19.10 -8.82
N ALA A 92 -10.83 -20.25 -9.30
CA ALA A 92 -11.06 -21.53 -8.62
C ALA A 92 -10.40 -21.57 -7.23
N ASP A 93 -9.23 -20.95 -7.06
CA ASP A 93 -8.58 -20.86 -5.76
C ASP A 93 -9.29 -19.88 -4.82
N LEU A 94 -9.84 -18.77 -5.34
CA LEU A 94 -10.70 -17.85 -4.59
C LEU A 94 -12.01 -18.52 -4.14
N GLU A 95 -12.60 -19.36 -4.98
CA GLU A 95 -13.79 -20.14 -4.63
C GLU A 95 -13.52 -21.10 -3.46
N LYS A 96 -12.38 -21.80 -3.49
CA LYS A 96 -11.95 -22.63 -2.35
C LYS A 96 -11.74 -21.80 -1.07
N GLN A 97 -11.14 -20.61 -1.20
CA GLN A 97 -10.95 -19.70 -0.06
C GLN A 97 -12.29 -19.23 0.51
N LEU A 98 -13.26 -18.92 -0.34
CA LEU A 98 -14.61 -18.53 0.09
C LEU A 98 -15.30 -19.66 0.84
N ILE A 99 -15.25 -20.89 0.32
CA ILE A 99 -15.80 -22.08 1.00
C ILE A 99 -15.13 -22.30 2.35
N ALA A 100 -13.79 -22.18 2.42
CA ALA A 100 -13.05 -22.31 3.67
C ALA A 100 -13.44 -21.23 4.69
N ALA A 101 -13.54 -19.96 4.26
CA ALA A 101 -13.95 -18.85 5.10
C ALA A 101 -15.40 -19.00 5.59
N ASP A 102 -16.31 -19.49 4.75
CA ASP A 102 -17.70 -19.74 5.16
C ASP A 102 -17.80 -20.90 6.16
N ASN A 103 -17.04 -21.97 5.96
CA ASN A 103 -16.96 -23.07 6.94
C ASN A 103 -16.39 -22.60 8.28
N GLU A 104 -15.36 -21.76 8.28
CA GLU A 104 -14.80 -21.14 9.49
C GLU A 104 -15.85 -20.28 10.20
N ARG A 105 -16.58 -19.46 9.44
CA ARG A 105 -17.68 -18.63 9.93
C ARG A 105 -18.82 -19.44 10.54
N LEU A 106 -19.29 -20.47 9.87
CA LEU A 106 -20.34 -21.36 10.38
C LEU A 106 -19.89 -22.09 11.66
N THR A 107 -18.64 -22.59 11.68
CA THR A 107 -18.06 -23.24 12.86
C THR A 107 -17.94 -22.26 14.03
N TYR A 108 -17.54 -21.02 13.76
CA TYR A 108 -17.48 -19.95 14.75
C TYR A 108 -18.86 -19.63 15.34
N PHE A 109 -19.87 -19.40 14.51
CA PHE A 109 -21.23 -19.13 14.97
C PHE A 109 -21.82 -20.29 15.80
N LYS A 110 -21.53 -21.54 15.41
CA LYS A 110 -21.92 -22.70 16.21
C LYS A 110 -21.30 -22.67 17.61
N ARG A 111 -19.97 -22.45 17.71
CA ARG A 111 -19.27 -22.34 19.00
C ARG A 111 -19.79 -21.21 19.88
N LEU A 112 -20.11 -20.06 19.29
CA LEU A 112 -20.67 -18.91 20.00
C LEU A 112 -22.06 -19.23 20.57
N LYS A 113 -22.93 -19.86 19.77
CA LYS A 113 -24.26 -20.29 20.21
C LYS A 113 -24.19 -21.31 21.35
N ASP A 114 -23.32 -22.31 21.25
CA ASP A 114 -23.19 -23.36 22.27
C ASP A 114 -22.73 -22.79 23.62
N ARG A 115 -21.79 -21.84 23.60
CA ARG A 115 -21.28 -21.20 24.84
C ARG A 115 -22.27 -20.26 25.49
N ASN A 116 -22.98 -19.44 24.71
CA ASN A 116 -24.01 -18.55 25.24
C ASN A 116 -25.11 -19.35 25.94
N THR A 117 -25.52 -20.48 25.35
CA THR A 117 -26.53 -21.37 25.94
C THR A 117 -26.09 -21.95 27.30
N GLU A 118 -24.82 -22.31 27.46
CA GLU A 118 -24.31 -22.87 28.72
C GLU A 118 -24.20 -21.82 29.84
N LEU A 119 -23.74 -20.61 29.52
CA LEU A 119 -23.64 -19.54 30.52
C LEU A 119 -25.03 -19.05 30.96
N ASP A 120 -25.99 -18.92 30.03
CA ASP A 120 -27.40 -18.63 30.36
C ASP A 120 -27.98 -19.65 31.33
N ARG A 121 -27.79 -20.96 31.04
CA ARG A 121 -28.30 -22.04 31.89
C ARG A 121 -27.72 -21.97 33.31
N ARG A 122 -26.45 -21.58 33.46
CA ARG A 122 -25.79 -21.43 34.77
C ARG A 122 -26.32 -20.22 35.54
N GLU A 123 -26.48 -19.08 34.88
CA GLU A 123 -27.04 -17.88 35.51
C GLU A 123 -28.46 -18.15 36.02
N GLU A 124 -29.31 -18.78 35.21
CA GLU A 124 -30.69 -19.11 35.60
C GLU A 124 -30.75 -20.10 36.76
N ASN A 125 -29.83 -21.09 36.82
CA ASN A 125 -29.72 -21.98 37.97
C ASN A 125 -29.34 -21.22 39.27
N LEU A 126 -28.36 -20.32 39.18
CA LEU A 126 -27.94 -19.53 40.35
C LEU A 126 -29.03 -18.55 40.80
N LYS A 127 -29.74 -17.90 39.87
CA LYS A 127 -30.90 -17.05 40.18
C LYS A 127 -31.99 -17.83 40.90
N ALA A 128 -32.30 -19.04 40.43
CA ALA A 128 -33.29 -19.91 41.10
C ALA A 128 -32.86 -20.25 42.55
N ARG A 129 -31.57 -20.50 42.78
CA ARG A 129 -31.03 -20.75 44.13
C ARG A 129 -31.06 -19.51 45.01
N VAL A 130 -30.77 -18.33 44.47
CA VAL A 130 -30.89 -17.04 45.19
C VAL A 130 -32.34 -16.80 45.60
N ALA A 131 -33.30 -16.99 44.69
CA ALA A 131 -34.72 -16.82 44.96
C ALA A 131 -35.22 -17.77 46.07
N ALA A 132 -34.74 -19.02 46.09
CA ALA A 132 -35.05 -19.96 47.17
C ALA A 132 -34.52 -19.49 48.55
N LEU A 133 -33.27 -19.02 48.61
CA LEU A 133 -32.69 -18.47 49.84
C LEU A 133 -33.40 -17.20 50.33
N GLU A 134 -33.84 -16.33 49.41
CA GLU A 134 -34.63 -15.14 49.75
C GLU A 134 -36.00 -15.51 50.33
N GLY A 135 -36.63 -16.57 49.81
CA GLY A 135 -37.84 -17.15 50.37
C GLY A 135 -37.65 -17.66 51.81
N GLU A 136 -36.54 -18.36 52.07
CA GLU A 136 -36.17 -18.83 53.43
C GLU A 136 -35.85 -17.68 54.38
N ILE A 137 -35.08 -16.67 53.95
CA ILE A 137 -34.80 -15.48 54.76
C ILE A 137 -36.09 -14.72 55.09
N GLY A 138 -37.02 -14.64 54.12
CA GLY A 138 -38.34 -14.03 54.31
C GLY A 138 -39.20 -14.76 55.34
N SER A 139 -39.12 -16.08 55.44
CA SER A 139 -39.83 -16.85 56.48
C SER A 139 -39.20 -16.63 57.86
N TYR A 140 -37.87 -16.57 57.96
CA TYR A 140 -37.19 -16.23 59.21
C TYR A 140 -37.51 -14.81 59.70
N ASN A 141 -37.64 -13.82 58.81
CA ASN A 141 -38.05 -12.47 59.18
C ASN A 141 -39.45 -12.46 59.79
N LYS A 142 -40.42 -13.13 59.16
CA LYS A 142 -41.77 -13.27 59.71
C LYS A 142 -41.77 -13.93 61.09
N THR A 143 -40.99 -14.98 61.28
CA THR A 143 -40.84 -15.65 62.58
C THR A 143 -40.17 -14.75 63.63
N ILE A 144 -39.20 -13.91 63.25
CA ILE A 144 -38.61 -12.92 64.16
C ILE A 144 -39.66 -11.88 64.55
N ASP A 145 -40.40 -11.32 63.59
CA ASP A 145 -41.44 -10.31 63.82
C ASP A 145 -42.57 -10.84 64.73
N GLU A 146 -42.95 -12.11 64.56
CA GLU A 146 -43.91 -12.80 65.44
C GLU A 146 -43.37 -12.97 66.87
N LEU A 147 -42.08 -13.24 67.04
CA LEU A 147 -41.43 -13.45 68.33
C LEU A 147 -41.09 -12.13 69.08
N ASP A 148 -41.12 -10.99 68.38
CA ASP A 148 -40.80 -9.65 68.91
C ASP A 148 -42.03 -8.90 69.48
N THR A 149 -43.20 -9.53 69.49
CA THR A 149 -44.45 -8.93 70.00
C THR A 149 -44.71 -9.29 71.48
N GLY A 150 -44.65 -8.29 72.37
CA GLY A 150 -45.10 -8.36 73.79
C GLY A 150 -44.04 -8.75 74.84
N LEU A 151 -44.48 -9.06 76.09
CA LEU A 151 -43.64 -9.43 77.25
C LEU A 151 -42.85 -10.75 77.08
N GLY A 152 -42.92 -11.42 75.92
CA GLY A 152 -42.19 -12.66 75.56
C GLY A 152 -40.75 -12.46 75.07
N PHE A 153 -40.29 -11.20 74.92
CA PHE A 153 -38.91 -10.85 74.55
C PHE A 153 -37.85 -11.45 75.50
N ILE A 154 -38.15 -11.54 76.81
CA ILE A 154 -37.21 -12.02 77.83
C ILE A 154 -37.09 -13.56 77.82
N THR A 155 -38.13 -14.29 77.42
CA THR A 155 -38.11 -15.78 77.37
C THR A 155 -37.62 -16.33 76.03
N ASN A 156 -37.77 -15.58 74.93
CA ASN A 156 -37.41 -16.02 73.57
C ASN A 156 -36.03 -15.55 73.08
N LEU A 157 -35.28 -14.80 73.89
CA LEU A 157 -33.98 -14.21 73.53
C LEU A 157 -32.98 -15.22 72.93
N PHE A 158 -32.89 -16.43 73.50
CA PHE A 158 -31.99 -17.49 73.02
C PHE A 158 -32.44 -18.08 71.67
N ARG A 159 -33.76 -18.18 71.46
CA ARG A 159 -34.35 -18.66 70.20
C ARG A 159 -34.17 -17.62 69.09
N MET A 160 -34.35 -16.34 69.40
CA MET A 160 -34.08 -15.23 68.48
C MET A 160 -32.61 -15.18 68.07
N ARG A 161 -31.66 -15.31 69.01
CA ARG A 161 -30.21 -15.39 68.68
C ARG A 161 -29.88 -16.57 67.76
N LYS A 162 -30.51 -17.73 67.98
CA LYS A 162 -30.33 -18.91 67.12
C LYS A 162 -30.88 -18.67 65.71
N ILE A 163 -32.08 -18.10 65.60
CA ILE A 163 -32.71 -17.75 64.32
C ILE A 163 -31.90 -16.67 63.58
N GLN A 164 -31.43 -15.64 64.28
CA GLN A 164 -30.55 -14.60 63.73
C GLN A 164 -29.25 -15.19 63.20
N LYS A 165 -28.61 -16.10 63.94
CA LYS A 165 -27.41 -16.80 63.47
C LYS A 165 -27.67 -17.66 62.22
N GLN A 166 -28.83 -18.31 62.13
CA GLN A 166 -29.21 -19.09 60.94
C GLN A 166 -29.51 -18.18 59.74
N LYS A 167 -30.19 -17.05 59.96
CA LYS A 167 -30.43 -16.02 58.95
C LYS A 167 -29.11 -15.43 58.43
N GLU A 168 -28.15 -15.16 59.31
CA GLU A 168 -26.82 -14.66 58.96
C GLU A 168 -26.08 -15.63 58.02
N VAL A 169 -26.14 -16.95 58.30
CA VAL A 169 -25.60 -17.99 57.41
C VAL A 169 -26.30 -18.01 56.04
N LEU A 170 -27.61 -17.77 55.97
CA LEU A 170 -28.33 -17.71 54.70
C LEU A 170 -28.02 -16.43 53.91
N LEU A 171 -27.82 -15.31 54.60
CA LEU A 171 -27.38 -14.04 53.99
C LEU A 171 -25.98 -14.17 53.39
N ASP A 172 -25.06 -14.84 54.10
CA ASP A 172 -23.71 -15.12 53.61
C ASP A 172 -23.72 -16.02 52.36
N LYS A 173 -24.55 -17.08 52.37
CA LYS A 173 -24.77 -17.93 51.19
C LYS A 173 -25.38 -17.16 50.02
N ARG A 174 -26.36 -16.29 50.27
CA ARG A 174 -26.97 -15.43 49.24
C ARG A 174 -25.93 -14.49 48.64
N SER A 175 -25.09 -13.87 49.48
CA SER A 175 -24.00 -12.99 49.03
C SER A 175 -23.01 -13.73 48.15
N THR A 176 -22.64 -14.95 48.54
CA THR A 176 -21.76 -15.82 47.74
C THR A 176 -22.37 -16.14 46.36
N LEU A 177 -23.65 -16.53 46.30
CA LEU A 177 -24.32 -16.80 45.02
C LEU A 177 -24.48 -15.54 44.16
N ALA A 178 -24.69 -14.37 44.77
CA ALA A 178 -24.75 -13.10 44.04
C ALA A 178 -23.39 -12.75 43.41
N MET A 179 -22.28 -13.00 44.11
CA MET A 179 -20.92 -12.87 43.56
C MET A 179 -20.67 -13.88 42.43
N GLU A 180 -21.19 -15.10 42.52
CA GLU A 180 -21.11 -16.09 41.44
C GLU A 180 -21.88 -15.64 40.19
N ILE A 181 -23.07 -15.05 40.34
CA ILE A 181 -23.84 -14.46 39.22
C ILE A 181 -23.06 -13.31 38.57
N ASP A 182 -22.46 -12.42 39.37
CA ASP A 182 -21.67 -11.30 38.86
C ASP A 182 -20.41 -11.76 38.10
N SER A 183 -19.79 -12.84 38.58
CA SER A 183 -18.69 -13.52 37.88
C SER A 183 -19.12 -14.10 36.54
N ILE A 184 -20.31 -14.73 36.44
CA ILE A 184 -20.84 -15.21 35.16
C ILE A 184 -21.11 -14.05 34.19
N ARG A 185 -21.64 -12.93 34.67
CA ARG A 185 -21.89 -11.74 33.84
C ARG A 185 -20.60 -11.10 33.33
N THR A 186 -19.58 -11.05 34.19
CA THR A 186 -18.24 -10.61 33.78
C THR A 186 -17.66 -11.54 32.71
N GLN A 187 -17.81 -12.86 32.86
CA GLN A 187 -17.43 -13.84 31.84
C GLN A 187 -18.19 -13.62 30.52
N TRP A 188 -19.49 -13.29 30.57
CA TRP A 188 -20.29 -12.92 29.41
C TRP A 188 -19.73 -11.69 28.67
N GLU A 189 -19.36 -10.64 29.40
CA GLU A 189 -18.78 -9.43 28.80
C GLU A 189 -17.41 -9.69 28.19
N GLU A 190 -16.56 -10.46 28.87
CA GLU A 190 -15.23 -10.84 28.37
C GLU A 190 -15.32 -11.70 27.11
N VAL A 191 -16.22 -12.70 27.12
CA VAL A 191 -16.55 -13.50 25.93
C VAL A 191 -17.07 -12.57 24.84
N THR A 192 -18.06 -11.73 25.10
CA THR A 192 -18.59 -10.81 24.07
C THR A 192 -17.51 -9.91 23.47
N LYS A 193 -16.60 -9.35 24.29
CA LYS A 193 -15.49 -8.50 23.82
C LYS A 193 -14.47 -9.28 22.99
N LYS A 194 -14.05 -10.46 23.45
CA LYS A 194 -13.10 -11.32 22.74
C LYS A 194 -13.65 -11.74 21.37
N TYR A 195 -14.92 -12.12 21.34
CA TYR A 195 -15.54 -12.68 20.15
C TYR A 195 -15.81 -11.61 19.08
N ARG A 196 -16.07 -10.33 19.44
CA ARG A 196 -16.18 -9.24 18.46
C ARG A 196 -14.95 -9.06 17.56
N GLY A 197 -13.75 -9.31 18.09
CA GLY A 197 -12.51 -9.26 17.30
C GLY A 197 -12.42 -10.41 16.31
N GLU A 198 -12.61 -11.64 16.80
CA GLU A 198 -12.60 -12.86 15.98
C GLU A 198 -13.71 -12.85 14.91
N GLU A 199 -14.92 -12.39 15.26
CA GLU A 199 -16.04 -12.23 14.33
C GLU A 199 -15.70 -11.26 13.20
N ARG A 200 -15.12 -10.10 13.54
CA ARG A 200 -14.72 -9.10 12.55
C ARG A 200 -13.70 -9.68 11.58
N GLU A 201 -12.66 -10.35 12.08
CA GLU A 201 -11.63 -10.95 11.23
C GLU A 201 -12.20 -12.02 10.29
N ILE A 202 -13.08 -12.89 10.80
CA ILE A 202 -13.72 -13.93 10.00
C ILE A 202 -14.63 -13.32 8.92
N MET A 203 -15.41 -12.30 9.28
CA MET A 203 -16.28 -11.59 8.34
C MET A 203 -15.46 -10.82 7.29
N GLU A 204 -14.36 -10.18 7.67
CA GLU A 204 -13.46 -9.49 6.75
C GLU A 204 -12.83 -10.46 5.74
N LYS A 205 -12.37 -11.64 6.18
CA LYS A 205 -11.85 -12.68 5.30
C LYS A 205 -12.90 -13.16 4.31
N TRP A 206 -14.11 -13.45 4.79
CA TRP A 206 -15.22 -13.89 3.94
C TRP A 206 -15.62 -12.82 2.91
N ASN A 207 -15.83 -11.57 3.36
CA ASN A 207 -16.18 -10.44 2.50
C ASN A 207 -15.12 -10.19 1.42
N ARG A 208 -13.83 -10.25 1.80
CA ARG A 208 -12.72 -10.09 0.86
C ARG A 208 -12.71 -11.21 -0.19
N ALA A 209 -12.78 -12.46 0.23
CA ALA A 209 -12.82 -13.60 -0.68
C ALA A 209 -14.01 -13.53 -1.64
N GLN A 210 -15.20 -13.14 -1.15
CA GLN A 210 -16.40 -12.98 -1.97
C GLN A 210 -16.24 -11.86 -3.01
N THR A 211 -15.72 -10.71 -2.59
CA THR A 211 -15.52 -9.55 -3.48
C THR A 211 -14.48 -9.87 -4.55
N GLU A 212 -13.35 -10.44 -4.17
CA GLU A 212 -12.30 -10.85 -5.12
C GLU A 212 -12.81 -11.90 -6.11
N LEU A 213 -13.62 -12.86 -5.65
CA LEU A 213 -14.24 -13.87 -6.52
C LEU A 213 -15.21 -13.24 -7.52
N SER A 214 -16.05 -12.30 -7.07
CA SER A 214 -16.99 -11.57 -7.93
C SER A 214 -16.26 -10.80 -9.03
N ILE A 215 -15.23 -10.03 -8.65
CA ILE A 215 -14.40 -9.27 -9.60
C ILE A 215 -13.70 -10.20 -10.60
N ALA A 216 -13.13 -11.32 -10.12
CA ALA A 216 -12.47 -12.28 -10.99
C ALA A 216 -13.45 -12.92 -11.98
N THR A 217 -14.66 -13.26 -11.53
CA THR A 217 -15.72 -13.86 -12.35
C THR A 217 -16.18 -12.89 -13.43
N GLU A 218 -16.56 -11.66 -13.05
CA GLU A 218 -16.98 -10.63 -14.01
C GLU A 218 -15.89 -10.35 -15.06
N LYS A 219 -14.63 -10.27 -14.61
CA LYS A 219 -13.49 -10.09 -15.52
C LYS A 219 -13.35 -11.25 -16.50
N ILE A 220 -13.46 -12.50 -16.04
CA ILE A 220 -13.39 -13.68 -16.91
C ILE A 220 -14.54 -13.68 -17.91
N ASP A 221 -15.75 -13.36 -17.47
CA ASP A 221 -16.93 -13.35 -18.33
C ASP A 221 -16.80 -12.27 -19.41
N ASN A 222 -16.39 -11.06 -19.03
CA ASN A 222 -16.11 -9.98 -19.97
C ASN A 222 -15.02 -10.37 -20.99
N LEU A 223 -13.92 -10.97 -20.53
CA LEU A 223 -12.85 -11.46 -21.41
C LEU A 223 -13.35 -12.53 -22.37
N LYS A 224 -14.20 -13.46 -21.93
CA LYS A 224 -14.77 -14.52 -22.77
C LYS A 224 -15.72 -13.97 -23.82
N VAL A 225 -16.63 -13.06 -23.43
CA VAL A 225 -17.58 -12.42 -24.36
C VAL A 225 -16.84 -11.62 -25.43
N ASN A 226 -15.82 -10.86 -25.05
CA ASN A 226 -15.10 -9.96 -25.96
C ASN A 226 -13.82 -10.56 -26.54
N ARG A 227 -13.59 -11.86 -26.36
CA ARG A 227 -12.34 -12.57 -26.72
C ARG A 227 -11.85 -12.24 -28.12
N ALA A 228 -12.71 -12.43 -29.13
CA ALA A 228 -12.31 -12.29 -30.52
C ALA A 228 -11.93 -10.85 -30.88
N ASP A 229 -12.66 -9.86 -30.37
CA ASP A 229 -12.37 -8.45 -30.61
C ASP A 229 -11.09 -8.01 -29.89
N ILE A 230 -10.93 -8.37 -28.60
CA ILE A 230 -9.73 -8.06 -27.81
C ILE A 230 -8.48 -8.62 -28.49
N ILE A 231 -8.50 -9.89 -28.91
CA ILE A 231 -7.36 -10.54 -29.56
C ILE A 231 -7.01 -9.86 -30.89
N LYS A 232 -8.00 -9.57 -31.74
CA LYS A 232 -7.76 -8.89 -33.02
C LYS A 232 -7.17 -7.50 -32.81
N ARG A 233 -7.75 -6.69 -31.92
CA ARG A 233 -7.24 -5.33 -31.61
C ARG A 233 -5.83 -5.39 -31.02
N ALA A 234 -5.59 -6.27 -30.06
CA ALA A 234 -4.26 -6.47 -29.47
C ALA A 234 -3.23 -6.88 -30.52
N ALA A 235 -3.58 -7.81 -31.41
CA ALA A 235 -2.68 -8.27 -32.47
C ALA A 235 -2.29 -7.15 -33.44
N PHE A 236 -3.24 -6.27 -33.78
CA PHE A 236 -2.96 -5.12 -34.61
C PHE A 236 -2.05 -4.12 -33.90
N VAL A 237 -2.34 -3.76 -32.65
CA VAL A 237 -1.49 -2.87 -31.85
C VAL A 237 -0.09 -3.46 -31.68
N SER A 238 0.04 -4.75 -31.42
CA SER A 238 1.33 -5.47 -31.31
C SER A 238 2.09 -5.49 -32.64
N ALA A 239 1.39 -5.57 -33.78
CA ALA A 239 2.01 -5.50 -35.10
C ALA A 239 2.59 -4.10 -35.38
N LEU A 240 1.84 -3.06 -35.01
CA LEU A 240 2.29 -1.67 -35.14
C LEU A 240 3.35 -1.29 -34.11
N GLY A 241 3.37 -1.92 -32.94
CA GLY A 241 4.35 -1.68 -31.89
C GLY A 241 5.80 -2.02 -32.28
N GLU A 242 5.98 -2.84 -33.32
CA GLU A 242 7.31 -3.17 -33.86
C GLU A 242 7.84 -2.12 -34.86
N LEU A 243 7.01 -1.15 -35.25
CA LEU A 243 7.40 -0.11 -36.19
C LEU A 243 8.35 0.91 -35.55
N LYS A 244 9.33 1.34 -36.33
CA LYS A 244 10.35 2.34 -35.99
C LYS A 244 10.17 3.67 -36.74
N GLY A 245 9.34 3.70 -37.77
CA GLY A 245 9.02 4.89 -38.57
C GLY A 245 10.01 5.15 -39.71
N ASN A 246 11.03 4.30 -39.87
CA ASN A 246 12.06 4.38 -40.90
C ASN A 246 12.06 3.18 -41.86
N GLU A 247 11.05 2.32 -41.77
CA GLU A 247 10.85 1.19 -42.67
C GLU A 247 10.76 1.66 -44.12
N ILE A 248 11.27 0.87 -45.05
CA ILE A 248 11.34 1.25 -46.47
C ILE A 248 9.95 1.58 -47.04
N PHE A 249 8.94 0.76 -46.71
CA PHE A 249 7.55 0.94 -47.15
C PHE A 249 6.84 2.17 -46.53
N ILE A 250 7.44 2.77 -45.49
CA ILE A 250 6.97 4.01 -44.85
C ILE A 250 7.78 5.20 -45.37
N ALA A 251 9.10 5.07 -45.42
CA ALA A 251 10.05 6.14 -45.71
C ALA A 251 9.89 6.75 -47.12
N GLN A 252 9.38 5.97 -48.09
CA GLN A 252 9.11 6.44 -49.44
C GLN A 252 7.95 7.46 -49.52
N SER A 253 7.11 7.55 -48.47
CA SER A 253 5.91 8.40 -48.46
C SER A 253 6.10 9.77 -47.79
N SER A 254 7.19 9.99 -47.04
CA SER A 254 7.34 11.21 -46.23
C SER A 254 8.24 12.26 -46.88
N ALA A 255 7.65 13.26 -47.55
CA ALA A 255 8.34 14.48 -47.98
C ALA A 255 8.47 15.54 -46.87
N ALA A 256 8.20 15.18 -45.60
CA ALA A 256 8.20 16.13 -44.50
C ALA A 256 9.64 16.56 -44.17
N ALA A 257 9.93 17.86 -44.31
CA ALA A 257 11.17 18.46 -43.83
C ALA A 257 11.28 18.29 -42.30
N GLN A 258 12.46 17.84 -41.85
CA GLN A 258 12.78 17.69 -40.44
C GLN A 258 12.90 19.08 -39.79
N PRO A 259 12.11 19.38 -38.74
CA PRO A 259 12.28 20.62 -38.00
C PRO A 259 13.58 20.56 -37.19
N THR A 260 14.32 21.67 -37.18
CA THR A 260 15.57 21.78 -36.41
C THR A 260 15.33 21.92 -34.91
N SER A 261 14.17 22.47 -34.49
CA SER A 261 13.83 22.61 -33.08
C SER A 261 12.33 22.43 -32.82
N CYS A 262 11.99 21.99 -31.61
CA CYS A 262 10.61 21.83 -31.19
C CYS A 262 9.94 23.19 -30.92
N PRO A 263 8.77 23.49 -31.51
CA PRO A 263 8.08 24.75 -31.25
C PRO A 263 7.60 24.87 -29.79
N ARG A 264 7.33 23.75 -29.11
CA ARG A 264 6.85 23.68 -27.71
C ARG A 264 7.98 23.81 -26.70
N CYS A 265 8.92 22.87 -26.68
CA CYS A 265 9.98 22.80 -25.65
C CYS A 265 11.31 23.43 -26.08
N LYS A 266 11.42 23.91 -27.32
CA LYS A 266 12.63 24.51 -27.92
C LYS A 266 13.85 23.60 -28.06
N SER A 267 13.70 22.30 -27.76
CA SER A 267 14.79 21.34 -27.90
C SER A 267 15.17 21.05 -29.35
N ASP A 268 16.45 20.76 -29.58
CA ASP A 268 16.93 20.21 -30.86
C ASP A 268 16.19 18.90 -31.14
N ASN A 269 15.74 18.75 -32.38
CA ASN A 269 14.97 17.60 -32.82
C ASN A 269 15.34 17.12 -34.23
N SER A 270 16.57 17.40 -34.65
CA SER A 270 17.08 17.01 -35.97
C SER A 270 16.93 15.51 -36.30
N ALA A 271 16.87 14.63 -35.29
CA ALA A 271 16.73 13.18 -35.46
C ALA A 271 15.30 12.72 -35.84
N ASN A 272 14.28 13.50 -35.49
CA ASN A 272 12.88 13.08 -35.55
C ASN A 272 12.08 13.94 -36.55
N ARG A 273 11.11 13.35 -37.25
CA ARG A 273 10.39 13.98 -38.37
C ARG A 273 9.03 14.53 -37.96
N PHE A 274 8.33 13.85 -37.08
CA PHE A 274 6.91 14.10 -36.80
C PHE A 274 6.67 14.58 -35.37
N PHE A 275 7.42 14.06 -34.42
CA PHE A 275 7.26 14.30 -32.99
C PHE A 275 8.55 14.73 -32.33
N CYS A 276 8.41 15.61 -31.34
CA CYS A 276 9.53 15.95 -30.49
C CYS A 276 9.96 14.74 -29.66
N TYR A 277 11.24 14.41 -29.73
CA TYR A 277 11.88 13.41 -28.88
C TYR A 277 11.71 13.72 -27.38
N TYR A 278 11.81 14.99 -27.00
CA TYR A 278 11.77 15.45 -25.61
C TYR A 278 10.36 15.52 -25.01
N CYS A 279 9.43 16.19 -25.69
CA CYS A 279 8.09 16.45 -25.15
C CYS A 279 6.96 15.70 -25.88
N GLY A 280 7.28 14.98 -26.95
CA GLY A 280 6.27 14.26 -27.75
C GLY A 280 5.31 15.14 -28.54
N ALA A 281 5.52 16.46 -28.57
CA ALA A 281 4.67 17.36 -29.34
C ALA A 281 4.80 17.08 -30.83
N ARG A 282 3.65 17.03 -31.51
CA ARG A 282 3.58 16.93 -32.98
C ARG A 282 4.05 18.24 -33.62
N PHE A 283 4.76 18.16 -34.74
CA PHE A 283 5.25 19.35 -35.46
C PHE A 283 4.28 19.93 -36.48
N LYS A 284 3.38 19.09 -36.98
CA LYS A 284 2.35 19.45 -37.96
C LYS A 284 1.01 18.91 -37.50
N GLN A 285 -0.07 19.33 -38.13
CA GLN A 285 -1.40 18.79 -37.87
C GLN A 285 -1.50 17.33 -38.35
N ASP A 286 -2.48 16.61 -37.81
CA ASP A 286 -2.79 15.22 -38.13
C ASP A 286 -2.93 15.02 -39.65
N ARG A 287 -2.33 13.93 -40.14
CA ARG A 287 -2.46 13.51 -41.52
C ARG A 287 -3.44 12.33 -41.59
N PRO A 288 -4.60 12.48 -42.25
CA PRO A 288 -5.63 11.45 -42.27
C PRO A 288 -5.33 10.32 -43.27
N ASP A 289 -4.06 10.06 -43.59
CA ASP A 289 -3.63 9.06 -44.55
C ASP A 289 -2.90 7.90 -43.86
N VAL A 290 -3.21 6.67 -44.27
CA VAL A 290 -2.71 5.44 -43.62
C VAL A 290 -1.18 5.40 -43.60
N LEU A 291 -0.52 5.74 -44.71
CA LEU A 291 0.95 5.69 -44.81
C LEU A 291 1.61 6.73 -43.89
N GLY A 292 1.05 7.93 -43.84
CA GLY A 292 1.47 8.99 -42.96
C GLY A 292 1.36 8.60 -41.49
N SER A 293 0.19 8.11 -41.07
CA SER A 293 -0.05 7.63 -39.71
C SER A 293 0.83 6.44 -39.33
N LEU A 294 1.13 5.51 -40.25
CA LEU A 294 2.07 4.41 -39.98
C LEU A 294 3.47 4.91 -39.64
N GLY A 295 3.97 5.94 -40.36
CA GLY A 295 5.25 6.56 -40.05
C GLY A 295 5.25 7.31 -38.73
N GLU A 296 4.14 7.98 -38.43
CA GLU A 296 3.95 8.69 -37.17
C GLU A 296 3.91 7.74 -35.97
N VAL A 297 3.20 6.62 -36.07
CA VAL A 297 3.16 5.59 -35.02
C VAL A 297 4.54 4.97 -34.80
N GLY A 298 5.30 4.71 -35.85
CA GLY A 298 6.66 4.18 -35.71
C GLY A 298 7.59 5.11 -34.92
N GLU A 299 7.56 6.42 -35.22
CA GLU A 299 8.33 7.41 -34.47
C GLU A 299 7.80 7.56 -33.03
N LEU A 300 6.46 7.59 -32.85
CA LEU A 300 5.83 7.64 -31.52
C LEU A 300 6.16 6.44 -30.64
N ASN A 301 6.29 5.24 -31.20
CA ASN A 301 6.69 4.06 -30.43
C ASN A 301 8.09 4.24 -29.83
N SER A 302 9.03 4.80 -30.60
CA SER A 302 10.38 5.12 -30.13
C SER A 302 10.34 6.18 -29.02
N VAL A 303 9.64 7.30 -29.26
CA VAL A 303 9.49 8.37 -28.26
C VAL A 303 8.84 7.83 -26.98
N HIS A 304 7.73 7.11 -27.10
CA HIS A 304 7.03 6.49 -25.98
C HIS A 304 7.92 5.53 -25.18
N ALA A 305 8.67 4.65 -25.86
CA ALA A 305 9.57 3.71 -25.21
C ALA A 305 10.69 4.42 -24.42
N ASN A 306 11.27 5.47 -25.00
CA ASN A 306 12.34 6.24 -24.36
C ASN A 306 11.81 7.05 -23.16
N LEU A 307 10.62 7.67 -23.29
CA LEU A 307 9.96 8.36 -22.18
C LEU A 307 9.63 7.40 -21.05
N MET A 308 9.01 6.26 -21.34
CA MET A 308 8.64 5.25 -20.34
C MET A 308 9.87 4.72 -19.60
N LYS A 309 10.94 4.38 -20.32
CA LYS A 309 12.19 3.91 -19.72
C LYS A 309 12.79 4.97 -18.79
N GLY A 310 12.84 6.22 -19.23
CA GLY A 310 13.36 7.32 -18.44
C GLY A 310 12.51 7.66 -17.20
N ILE A 311 11.19 7.64 -17.33
CA ILE A 311 10.26 7.84 -16.22
C ILE A 311 10.43 6.75 -15.18
N THR A 312 10.54 5.49 -15.61
CA THR A 312 10.79 4.36 -14.71
C THR A 312 12.10 4.57 -13.93
N GLY A 313 13.18 4.96 -14.60
CA GLY A 313 14.45 5.29 -13.93
C GLY A 313 14.33 6.47 -12.96
N SER A 314 13.60 7.52 -13.35
CA SER A 314 13.37 8.71 -12.51
C SER A 314 12.58 8.40 -11.24
N VAL A 315 11.56 7.53 -11.33
CA VAL A 315 10.80 7.04 -10.18
C VAL A 315 11.68 6.23 -9.23
N SER A 316 12.57 5.38 -9.76
CA SER A 316 13.53 4.62 -8.92
C SER A 316 14.46 5.55 -8.14
N ILE A 317 14.98 6.61 -8.78
CA ILE A 317 15.81 7.63 -8.12
C ILE A 317 15.03 8.35 -7.02
N LEU A 318 13.80 8.79 -7.30
CA LEU A 318 12.95 9.45 -6.31
C LEU A 318 12.65 8.52 -5.11
N ALA A 319 12.36 7.25 -5.37
CA ALA A 319 12.14 6.25 -4.34
C ALA A 319 13.37 6.04 -3.44
N LEU A 320 14.57 5.97 -4.04
CA LEU A 320 15.84 5.87 -3.32
C LEU A 320 16.05 7.08 -2.38
N ILE A 321 15.93 8.30 -2.90
CA ILE A 321 16.08 9.53 -2.10
C ILE A 321 15.03 9.59 -0.98
N LYS A 322 13.79 9.15 -1.26
CA LYS A 322 12.73 9.05 -0.26
C LYS A 322 13.04 8.03 0.84
N GLY A 323 13.61 6.88 0.48
CA GLY A 323 14.09 5.87 1.42
C GLY A 323 15.15 6.43 2.37
N ILE A 324 16.20 7.06 1.83
CA ILE A 324 17.28 7.69 2.63
C ILE A 324 16.70 8.78 3.55
N SER A 325 15.82 9.63 3.03
CA SER A 325 15.16 10.68 3.82
C SER A 325 14.34 10.14 4.98
N THR A 326 13.60 9.05 4.75
CA THR A 326 12.81 8.37 5.79
C THR A 326 13.74 7.78 6.85
N GLY A 327 14.82 7.11 6.45
CA GLY A 327 15.83 6.60 7.38
C GLY A 327 16.47 7.70 8.22
N VAL A 328 16.83 8.85 7.62
CA VAL A 328 17.37 10.02 8.34
C VAL A 328 16.35 10.56 9.33
N ALA A 329 15.07 10.66 8.96
CA ALA A 329 14.02 11.15 9.84
C ALA A 329 13.78 10.23 11.05
N GLU A 330 13.68 8.91 10.84
CA GLU A 330 13.52 7.95 11.94
C GLU A 330 14.74 7.92 12.86
N PHE A 331 15.93 8.00 12.29
CA PHE A 331 17.15 8.09 13.08
C PHE A 331 17.24 9.41 13.87
N THR A 332 16.77 10.53 13.29
CA THR A 332 16.64 11.82 13.99
C THR A 332 15.75 11.69 15.22
N LYS A 333 14.56 11.08 15.10
CA LYS A 333 13.67 10.83 16.25
C LYS A 333 14.35 10.03 17.35
N SER A 334 15.18 9.05 16.97
CA SER A 334 15.93 8.22 17.93
C SER A 334 16.94 9.07 18.71
N VAL A 335 17.71 9.92 18.02
CA VAL A 335 18.66 10.84 18.67
C VAL A 335 17.92 11.90 19.52
N GLU A 336 16.76 12.39 19.09
CA GLU A 336 15.92 13.32 19.87
C GLU A 336 15.45 12.68 21.18
N SER A 337 15.07 11.40 21.16
CA SER A 337 14.71 10.65 22.37
C SER A 337 15.86 10.55 23.37
N VAL A 338 17.07 10.23 22.88
CA VAL A 338 18.28 10.21 23.73
C VAL A 338 18.58 11.59 24.29
N LYS A 339 18.48 12.65 23.47
CA LYS A 339 18.70 14.03 23.92
C LYS A 339 17.68 14.48 24.97
N SER A 340 16.42 14.13 24.79
CA SER A 340 15.35 14.40 25.77
C SER A 340 15.65 13.74 27.12
N SER A 341 16.16 12.51 27.10
CA SER A 341 16.57 11.79 28.32
C SER A 341 17.77 12.48 28.99
N GLU A 342 18.78 12.88 28.23
CA GLU A 342 19.95 13.64 28.72
C GLU A 342 19.58 15.02 29.31
N ASP A 343 18.51 15.65 28.82
CA ASP A 343 18.04 16.94 29.34
C ASP A 343 17.15 16.79 30.57
N ARG A 344 16.37 15.71 30.65
CA ARG A 344 15.44 15.44 31.75
C ARG A 344 16.15 15.01 33.02
N TYR A 345 17.24 14.27 32.89
CA TYR A 345 17.99 13.70 34.02
C TYR A 345 19.35 14.40 34.15
N PRO A 346 19.92 14.52 35.36
CA PRO A 346 21.23 15.15 35.59
C PRO A 346 22.38 14.23 35.15
N LEU A 347 22.34 13.77 33.89
CA LEU A 347 23.34 12.89 33.31
C LEU A 347 24.51 13.71 32.73
N PRO A 348 25.74 13.17 32.72
CA PRO A 348 26.86 13.78 32.01
C PRO A 348 26.52 13.97 30.52
N LYS A 349 26.96 15.07 29.91
CA LYS A 349 26.69 15.31 28.48
C LYS A 349 27.43 14.31 27.59
N LEU A 350 26.72 13.69 26.65
CA LEU A 350 27.29 12.70 25.73
C LEU A 350 28.22 13.37 24.72
N ALA A 351 29.46 12.89 24.68
CA ALA A 351 30.44 13.25 23.66
C ALA A 351 30.26 12.34 22.43
N ILE A 352 29.49 12.81 21.45
CA ILE A 352 29.15 12.04 20.24
C ILE A 352 29.65 12.73 18.96
N ASN A 353 30.36 11.97 18.14
CA ASN A 353 30.93 12.45 16.88
C ASN A 353 30.22 11.79 15.70
N VAL A 354 29.81 12.57 14.70
CA VAL A 354 29.31 11.99 13.45
C VAL A 354 30.47 11.29 12.73
N PRO A 355 30.40 9.99 12.43
CA PRO A 355 31.49 9.27 11.77
C PRO A 355 31.91 9.91 10.44
N ASP A 356 33.20 9.88 10.13
CA ASP A 356 33.75 10.51 8.92
C ASP A 356 33.10 10.02 7.63
N PHE A 357 32.79 8.72 7.54
CA PHE A 357 32.09 8.15 6.41
C PHE A 357 30.69 8.76 6.25
N THR A 358 29.94 8.86 7.34
CA THR A 358 28.60 9.46 7.38
C THR A 358 28.65 10.92 6.93
N ARG A 359 29.62 11.71 7.42
CA ARG A 359 29.78 13.10 6.98
C ARG A 359 30.05 13.20 5.47
N LYS A 360 31.00 12.42 4.95
CA LYS A 360 31.35 12.40 3.51
C LYS A 360 30.16 11.99 2.64
N MET A 361 29.32 11.07 3.09
CA MET A 361 28.13 10.69 2.35
C MET A 361 27.04 11.78 2.37
N ALA A 362 26.85 12.48 3.49
CA ALA A 362 25.96 13.64 3.54
C ALA A 362 26.46 14.82 2.69
N GLU A 363 27.77 14.99 2.56
CA GLU A 363 28.37 15.92 1.59
C GLU A 363 27.99 15.53 0.16
N LYS A 364 27.96 14.23 -0.19
CA LYS A 364 27.48 13.77 -1.51
C LYS A 364 26.01 14.07 -1.76
N ILE A 365 25.16 13.97 -0.73
CA ILE A 365 23.76 14.44 -0.83
C ILE A 365 23.72 15.94 -1.13
N THR A 366 24.55 16.74 -0.45
CA THR A 366 24.61 18.20 -0.67
C THR A 366 25.11 18.55 -2.08
N GLU A 367 26.12 17.84 -2.57
CA GLU A 367 26.64 17.97 -3.95
C GLU A 367 25.62 17.61 -5.03
N LEU A 368 24.60 16.80 -4.69
CA LEU A 368 23.57 16.38 -5.63
C LEU A 368 22.55 17.48 -5.92
N ASN A 369 22.19 18.26 -4.91
CA ASN A 369 21.17 19.32 -5.00
C ASN A 369 21.42 20.31 -6.17
N PRO A 370 22.61 20.90 -6.35
CA PRO A 370 22.85 21.84 -7.47
C PRO A 370 22.89 21.16 -8.84
N LYS A 371 23.03 19.83 -8.91
CA LYS A 371 23.04 19.06 -10.18
C LYS A 371 21.63 18.80 -10.72
N ILE A 372 20.60 18.98 -9.89
CA ILE A 372 19.21 18.86 -10.31
C ILE A 372 18.74 20.23 -10.74
N ASP A 373 18.77 20.47 -12.06
CA ASP A 373 18.19 21.64 -12.69
C ASP A 373 16.71 21.38 -13.01
N VAL A 374 15.84 22.28 -12.57
CA VAL A 374 14.40 22.26 -12.86
C VAL A 374 14.04 23.13 -14.06
N LYS A 375 15.04 23.66 -14.78
CA LYS A 375 14.83 24.26 -16.10
C LYS A 375 14.57 23.15 -17.11
N PHE A 376 13.32 23.02 -17.54
CA PHE A 376 12.86 21.92 -18.40
C PHE A 376 13.32 21.98 -19.87
N PHE A 377 14.18 22.93 -20.24
CA PHE A 377 14.73 23.02 -21.58
C PHE A 377 15.70 21.85 -21.81
N ASN A 378 15.51 21.09 -22.89
CA ASN A 378 16.36 19.95 -23.25
C ASN A 378 16.45 18.83 -22.20
N LEU A 379 15.46 18.72 -21.30
CA LEU A 379 15.45 17.65 -20.30
C LEU A 379 14.64 16.46 -20.80
N HIS A 380 15.31 15.40 -21.26
CA HIS A 380 14.68 14.12 -21.60
C HIS A 380 14.75 13.17 -20.39
N PRO A 381 13.66 12.45 -20.03
CA PRO A 381 13.65 11.57 -18.86
C PRO A 381 14.71 10.46 -18.91
N LEU A 382 14.97 9.89 -20.09
CA LEU A 382 16.00 8.84 -20.24
C LEU A 382 17.42 9.38 -20.01
N GLU A 383 17.70 10.58 -20.51
CA GLU A 383 19.02 11.21 -20.34
C GLU A 383 19.22 11.59 -18.88
N PHE A 384 18.20 12.21 -18.29
CA PHE A 384 18.15 12.51 -16.86
C PHE A 384 18.39 11.26 -16.01
N SER A 385 17.58 10.21 -16.21
CA SER A 385 17.67 9.01 -15.38
C SER A 385 19.00 8.28 -15.56
N THR A 386 19.57 8.26 -16.77
CA THR A 386 20.86 7.60 -17.04
C THR A 386 22.00 8.34 -16.36
N SER A 387 22.07 9.67 -16.55
CA SER A 387 23.05 10.54 -15.88
C SER A 387 22.97 10.41 -14.35
N PHE A 388 21.76 10.34 -13.81
CA PHE A 388 21.58 10.21 -12.37
C PHE A 388 21.91 8.81 -11.86
N ALA A 389 21.50 7.77 -12.57
CA ALA A 389 21.78 6.38 -12.20
C ALA A 389 23.28 6.14 -12.05
N GLU A 390 24.10 6.63 -12.99
CA GLU A 390 25.56 6.54 -12.89
C GLU A 390 26.12 7.15 -11.60
N TYR A 391 25.53 8.25 -11.13
CA TYR A 391 25.91 8.87 -9.87
C TYR A 391 25.39 8.07 -8.67
N THR A 392 24.10 7.71 -8.67
CA THR A 392 23.45 7.04 -7.54
C THR A 392 23.98 5.63 -7.32
N ASP A 393 24.25 4.88 -8.38
CA ASP A 393 24.75 3.50 -8.32
C ASP A 393 26.17 3.44 -7.75
N LYS A 394 26.93 4.53 -7.86
CA LYS A 394 28.27 4.65 -7.28
C LYS A 394 28.24 5.12 -5.82
N VAL A 395 27.35 6.05 -5.49
CA VAL A 395 27.34 6.76 -4.20
C VAL A 395 26.39 6.11 -3.20
N PHE A 396 25.17 5.81 -3.62
CA PHE A 396 24.05 5.36 -2.78
C PHE A 396 23.78 3.87 -2.97
N THR A 397 24.83 3.05 -2.91
CA THR A 397 24.69 1.59 -2.86
C THR A 397 24.07 1.16 -1.53
N ASP A 398 23.43 -0.02 -1.51
CA ASP A 398 22.90 -0.60 -0.27
C ASP A 398 23.97 -0.66 0.83
N ALA A 399 25.18 -1.10 0.49
CA ALA A 399 26.31 -1.16 1.44
C ALA A 399 26.71 0.22 1.99
N ASN A 400 26.68 1.28 1.16
CA ASN A 400 27.00 2.63 1.61
C ASN A 400 25.87 3.20 2.49
N ILE A 401 24.61 2.97 2.11
CA ILE A 401 23.44 3.41 2.89
C ILE A 401 23.41 2.71 4.23
N GLU A 402 23.63 1.40 4.27
CA GLU A 402 23.74 0.64 5.51
C GLU A 402 24.85 1.20 6.39
N LYS A 403 26.07 1.35 5.84
CA LYS A 403 27.22 1.89 6.56
C LYS A 403 27.00 3.32 7.10
N PHE A 404 26.20 4.12 6.38
CA PHE A 404 25.83 5.46 6.82
C PHE A 404 25.02 5.43 8.12
N PHE A 405 24.01 4.56 8.20
CA PHE A 405 23.14 4.44 9.37
C PHE A 405 23.79 3.64 10.51
N THR A 406 24.43 2.50 10.21
CA THR A 406 25.08 1.66 11.23
C THR A 406 26.21 2.41 11.90
N GLY A 407 27.03 3.16 11.14
CA GLY A 407 28.10 3.97 11.72
C GLY A 407 27.58 4.99 12.75
N MET A 408 26.45 5.65 12.47
CA MET A 408 25.85 6.58 13.43
C MET A 408 25.22 5.85 14.62
N GLY A 409 24.57 4.72 14.39
CA GLY A 409 23.96 3.91 15.45
C GLY A 409 24.99 3.31 16.40
N ASP A 410 26.11 2.82 15.88
CA ASP A 410 27.22 2.28 16.67
C ASP A 410 27.85 3.34 17.56
N GLU A 411 28.06 4.55 17.04
CA GLU A 411 28.58 5.66 17.84
C GLU A 411 27.61 6.06 18.95
N LEU A 412 26.30 6.13 18.65
CA LEU A 412 25.27 6.42 19.64
C LEU A 412 25.24 5.34 20.74
N ASN A 413 25.32 4.07 20.37
CA ASN A 413 25.36 2.94 21.29
C ASN A 413 26.64 2.91 22.13
N ARG A 414 27.79 3.23 21.54
CA ARG A 414 29.08 3.27 22.22
C ARG A 414 29.08 4.35 23.31
N THR A 415 28.69 5.56 22.95
CA THR A 415 28.70 6.73 23.85
C THR A 415 27.66 6.63 24.96
N THR A 416 26.46 6.13 24.67
CA THR A 416 25.45 5.86 25.69
C THR A 416 25.93 4.81 26.69
N LYS A 417 26.55 3.70 26.24
CA LYS A 417 27.12 2.69 27.16
C LYS A 417 28.23 3.23 28.06
N GLU A 418 29.06 4.14 27.55
CA GLU A 418 30.13 4.78 28.32
C GLU A 418 29.60 5.71 29.42
N GLN A 419 28.42 6.32 29.23
CA GLN A 419 27.77 7.19 30.22
C GLN A 419 27.22 6.44 31.44
N TRP A 420 26.87 5.16 31.27
CA TRP A 420 26.32 4.31 32.34
C TRP A 420 27.39 3.51 33.10
N LYS A 421 28.66 3.66 32.75
CA LYS A 421 29.80 3.15 33.52
C LYS A 421 30.30 4.24 34.45
#